data_AF-A0AAE3IDU5-F1
#
_entry.id   AF-A0AAE3IDU5-F1
#
_cell.length_a   1.000
_cell.length_b   1.000
_cell.length_c   1.000
_cell.angle_alpha   90.00
_cell.angle_beta   90.00
_cell.angle_gamma   90.00
#
_symmetry.space_group_name_H-M   'P 1'
#
loop_
_entity.id
_entity.type
_entity.pdbx_description
1 polymer ?
#
loop_
_entity_poly.entity_id
_entity_poly.type
_entity_poly.pdbx_seq_one_letter_code
_entity_poly.pdbx_strand_id
1 'polypeptide(L)' 'MSLSTQAMTACPVCGSSDRETTARERVPGGTDWRYFECNRCGNEWRS' A
#
# COMPACT_ATOMS: atom_id res chain seq x y z
N MET A 1 2.99 -16.50 -14.98
CA MET A 1 3.74 -15.29 -14.58
C MET A 1 3.22 -14.88 -13.22
N SER A 2 3.88 -15.33 -12.16
CA SER A 2 3.45 -15.08 -10.78
C SER A 2 3.82 -13.64 -10.43
N LEU A 3 2.86 -12.74 -10.54
CA LEU A 3 3.01 -11.36 -10.06
C LEU A 3 3.20 -11.44 -8.55
N SER A 4 4.44 -11.31 -8.12
CA SER A 4 4.87 -11.31 -6.74
C SER A 4 4.08 -10.27 -5.95
N THR A 5 3.08 -10.71 -5.19
CA THR A 5 2.25 -9.93 -4.25
C THR A 5 3.05 -9.25 -3.13
N GLN A 6 4.37 -9.31 -3.20
CA GLN A 6 5.31 -8.96 -2.15
C GLN A 6 5.95 -7.58 -2.34
N ALA A 7 5.73 -6.90 -3.48
CA ALA A 7 6.37 -5.61 -3.76
C ALA A 7 5.67 -4.38 -3.14
N MET A 8 4.44 -4.51 -2.62
CA MET A 8 3.66 -3.37 -2.13
C MET A 8 3.61 -3.26 -0.60
N THR A 9 4.58 -3.83 0.12
CA THR A 9 4.65 -3.71 1.60
C THR A 9 5.49 -2.54 2.11
N ALA A 10 6.40 -2.00 1.30
CA ALA A 10 7.26 -0.89 1.67
C ALA A 10 6.85 0.41 0.98
N CYS A 11 7.19 1.53 1.60
CA CYS A 11 7.03 2.87 1.04
C CYS A 11 7.85 3.00 -0.25
N PRO A 12 7.25 3.39 -1.38
CA PRO A 12 7.96 3.49 -2.65
C PRO A 12 8.98 4.64 -2.69
N VAL A 13 8.90 5.60 -1.76
CA VAL A 13 9.78 6.78 -1.72
C VAL A 13 11.02 6.53 -0.86
N CYS A 14 10.82 6.06 0.37
CA CYS A 14 11.92 5.90 1.33
C CYS A 14 12.30 4.44 1.60
N GLY A 15 11.57 3.47 1.04
CA GLY A 15 11.79 2.04 1.27
C GLY A 15 11.37 1.53 2.65
N SER A 16 10.81 2.40 3.51
CA SER A 16 10.38 2.00 4.85
C SER A 16 9.16 1.08 4.82
N SER A 17 9.18 0.00 5.59
CA SER A 17 8.00 -0.83 5.85
C SER A 17 7.10 -0.28 6.95
N ASP A 18 7.54 0.77 7.64
CA ASP A 18 6.78 1.46 8.69
C ASP A 18 5.71 2.37 8.06
N ARG A 19 4.47 1.94 8.20
CA ARG A 19 3.30 2.53 7.55
C ARG A 19 2.02 2.23 8.30
N GLU A 20 1.04 3.09 8.12
CA GLU A 20 -0.33 2.89 8.59
C GLU A 20 -1.30 2.74 7.41
N THR A 21 -2.44 2.08 7.64
CA THR A 21 -3.50 1.99 6.63
C THR A 21 -4.48 3.12 6.86
N THR A 22 -4.57 4.05 5.91
CA THR A 22 -5.42 5.24 6.05
C THR A 22 -6.84 5.00 5.53
N ALA A 23 -6.98 4.18 4.49
CA ALA A 23 -8.29 3.84 3.94
C ALA A 23 -8.32 2.44 3.32
N ARG A 24 -9.53 1.89 3.24
CA ARG A 24 -9.82 0.67 2.50
C ARG A 24 -11.10 0.88 1.70
N GLU A 25 -11.00 0.69 0.40
CA GLU A 25 -12.17 0.73 -0.48
C GLU A 25 -12.49 -0.68 -0.94
N ARG A 26 -13.72 -1.12 -0.63
CA ARG A 26 -14.24 -2.38 -1.17
C ARG A 26 -14.84 -2.12 -2.53
N VAL A 27 -14.34 -2.81 -3.55
CA VAL A 27 -14.88 -2.72 -4.91
C VAL A 27 -15.69 -3.98 -5.21
N PRO A 28 -17.03 -3.89 -5.36
CA PRO A 28 -17.85 -5.04 -5.70
C PRO A 28 -17.42 -5.65 -7.04
N GLY A 29 -17.03 -6.93 -7.03
CA GLY A 29 -16.53 -7.62 -8.22
C GLY A 29 -15.10 -7.25 -8.64
N GLY A 30 -14.37 -6.46 -7.84
CA GLY A 30 -12.99 -6.06 -8.09
C GLY A 30 -12.04 -6.42 -6.94
N THR A 31 -10.77 -6.02 -7.09
CA THR A 31 -9.77 -6.12 -6.01
C THR A 31 -9.97 -4.99 -5.02
N ASP A 32 -10.07 -5.32 -3.73
CA ASP A 32 -10.09 -4.32 -2.65
C ASP A 32 -8.84 -3.45 -2.73
N TRP A 33 -9.02 -2.13 -2.72
CA TRP A 33 -7.91 -1.18 -2.69
C TRP A 33 -7.57 -0.83 -1.25
N ARG A 34 -6.26 -0.74 -0.96
CA ARG A 34 -5.78 -0.30 0.35
C ARG A 34 -4.83 0.88 0.20
N TYR A 35 -5.08 1.92 0.99
CA TYR A 35 -4.27 3.12 1.05
C TYR A 35 -3.38 3.06 2.28
N PHE A 36 -2.13 3.47 2.11
CA PHE A 36 -1.12 3.48 3.15
C PHE A 36 -0.47 4.86 3.23
N GLU A 37 -0.13 5.28 4.44
CA GLU A 37 0.73 6.44 4.70
C GLU A 37 2.02 5.96 5.36
N CYS A 38 3.17 6.52 4.96
CA CYS A 38 4.45 6.20 5.56
C CYS A 38 4.72 7.08 6.78
N ASN A 39 4.85 6.47 7.95
CA ASN A 39 5.15 7.17 9.21
C ASN A 39 6.54 7.85 9.22
N ARG A 40 7.41 7.53 8.25
CA ARG A 40 8.78 8.06 8.17
C ARG A 40 8.91 9.29 7.28
N CYS A 41 8.18 9.33 6.17
CA CYS A 41 8.30 10.42 5.19
C CYS A 41 6.96 11.08 4.83
N GLY A 42 5.84 10.59 5.36
CA GLY A 42 4.50 11.08 5.07
C GLY A 42 3.98 10.74 3.67
N ASN A 43 4.68 9.90 2.90
CA ASN A 43 4.23 9.55 1.56
C ASN A 43 3.01 8.62 1.63
N GLU A 44 1.97 8.93 0.87
CA GLU A 44 0.79 8.09 0.70
C GLU A 44 0.88 7.25 -0.58
N TRP A 45 0.42 6.00 -0.54
CA TRP A 45 0.34 5.13 -1.72
C TRP A 45 -0.73 4.06 -1.60
N ARG A 46 -1.04 3.42 -2.72
CA ARG A 46 -2.05 2.37 -2.83
C ARG A 46 -1.42 1.01 -3.13
N SER A 47 -1.98 -0.05 -2.54
CA SER A 47 -1.80 -1.44 -2.98
C SER A 47 -3.11 -2.12 -3.36
#